data_AF-A0A2V6R5U1-F1
#
_entry.id   AF-A0A2V6R5U1-F1
#
_cell.length_a   1.000
_cell.length_b   1.000
_cell.length_c   1.000
_cell.angle_alpha   90.00
_cell.angle_beta   90.00
_cell.angle_gamma   90.00
#
_symmetry.space_group_name_H-M   'P 1'
#
loop_
_entity.id
_entity.type
_entity.pdbx_description
1 polymer ?
#
loop_
_entity_poly.entity_id
_entity_poly.type
_entity_poly.pdbx_seq_one_letter_code
_entity_poly.pdbx_strand_id
1 'polypeptide(L)'
;MEPARAERAVDRPRGLRYRHAVMPAQRSRSLATWRRKAVRGMAATRRSTLAFLARLPEGEILRPRTQNRWSVKDVLAHLLSCDEETIRRFRLIGRGRGDRIHWFESVADIDRFNARSVARLRRLGLRPLLRRMEEVHADLVRWFERLPTQSLRDPSHAYPVVEWLPAPGWTHEREHVGEIRAWWRDRRPALASQRLVRRTGVRSKRH
;
A
#
# COMPACT_ATOMS: atom_id res chain seq x y z
N MET A 1 48.14 11.68 -51.65
CA MET A 1 47.73 10.28 -51.84
C MET A 1 47.38 9.76 -50.44
N GLU A 2 46.10 9.59 -50.17
CA GLU A 2 45.59 8.95 -48.95
C GLU A 2 45.92 7.46 -48.98
N PRO A 3 45.99 6.79 -47.82
CA PRO A 3 44.85 5.93 -47.53
C PRO A 3 44.37 5.99 -46.08
N ALA A 4 43.04 6.01 -45.96
CA ALA A 4 42.24 5.77 -44.78
C ALA A 4 42.46 4.37 -44.17
N ARG A 5 42.28 4.28 -42.83
CA ARG A 5 41.79 3.13 -42.01
C ARG A 5 42.18 3.40 -40.54
N ALA A 6 41.39 3.14 -39.52
CA ALA A 6 40.02 2.66 -39.40
C ALA A 6 39.56 3.02 -37.97
N GLU A 7 38.33 3.52 -37.84
CA GLU A 7 37.64 3.67 -36.56
C GLU A 7 37.54 2.31 -35.87
N ARG A 8 37.94 2.24 -34.60
CA ARG A 8 37.65 1.08 -33.76
C ARG A 8 36.17 1.11 -33.38
N ALA A 9 35.40 0.26 -34.05
CA ALA A 9 34.06 -0.10 -33.64
C ALA A 9 34.07 -0.57 -32.17
N VAL A 10 33.29 0.11 -31.33
CA VAL A 10 32.95 -0.39 -30.00
C VAL A 10 32.00 -1.56 -30.19
N ASP A 11 32.51 -2.74 -29.92
CA ASP A 11 31.79 -4.01 -29.95
C ASP A 11 30.65 -3.97 -28.91
N ARG A 12 29.40 -3.96 -29.38
CA ARG A 12 28.23 -4.20 -28.53
C ARG A 12 28.07 -5.71 -28.39
N PRO A 13 28.15 -6.30 -27.19
CA PRO A 13 27.84 -7.72 -27.06
C PRO A 13 26.35 -7.95 -27.33
N ARG A 14 26.09 -8.60 -28.46
CA ARG A 14 24.80 -9.18 -28.82
C ARG A 14 24.47 -10.33 -27.85
N GLY A 15 23.27 -10.26 -27.28
CA GLY A 15 22.44 -11.43 -26.98
C GLY A 15 22.92 -12.34 -25.85
N LEU A 16 22.74 -11.92 -24.60
CA LEU A 16 22.64 -12.87 -23.50
C LEU A 16 21.25 -13.53 -23.53
N ARG A 17 21.20 -14.75 -24.07
CA ARG A 17 20.06 -15.66 -23.87
C ARG A 17 19.88 -15.86 -22.37
N TYR A 18 18.74 -15.44 -21.82
CA TYR A 18 18.35 -15.74 -20.44
C TYR A 18 18.25 -17.26 -20.30
N ARG A 19 19.33 -17.90 -19.84
CA ARG A 19 19.26 -19.26 -19.33
C ARG A 19 18.43 -19.17 -18.06
N HIS A 20 17.27 -19.81 -18.06
CA HIS A 20 16.48 -20.05 -16.85
C HIS A 20 17.36 -20.79 -15.85
N ALA A 21 17.99 -20.06 -14.93
CA ALA A 21 18.70 -20.68 -13.81
C ALA A 21 17.65 -21.46 -13.01
N VAL A 22 17.75 -22.79 -13.02
CA VAL A 22 16.87 -23.66 -12.25
C VAL A 22 17.14 -23.38 -10.78
N MET A 23 16.19 -22.73 -10.11
CA MET A 23 16.27 -22.50 -8.68
C MET A 23 16.14 -23.83 -7.92
N PRO A 24 17.02 -24.10 -6.93
CA PRO A 24 16.96 -25.36 -6.19
C PRO A 24 15.61 -25.50 -5.47
N ALA A 25 15.02 -26.70 -5.53
CA ALA A 25 13.65 -26.98 -5.08
C ALA A 25 13.35 -26.53 -3.63
N GLN A 26 14.36 -26.52 -2.75
CA GLN A 26 14.21 -26.06 -1.37
C GLN A 26 13.99 -24.54 -1.27
N ARG A 27 14.68 -23.74 -2.10
CA ARG A 27 14.47 -22.29 -2.18
C ARG A 27 13.11 -21.96 -2.78
N SER A 28 12.65 -22.74 -3.77
CA SER A 28 11.30 -22.58 -4.34
C SER A 28 10.19 -22.88 -3.32
N ARG A 29 10.36 -23.93 -2.49
CA ARG A 29 9.41 -24.27 -1.41
C ARG A 29 9.36 -23.21 -0.30
N SER A 30 10.49 -22.62 0.08
CA SER A 30 10.52 -21.55 1.08
C SER A 30 9.81 -20.29 0.58
N LEU A 31 10.00 -19.91 -0.68
CA LEU A 31 9.31 -18.78 -1.30
C LEU A 31 7.80 -18.99 -1.46
N ALA A 32 7.37 -20.19 -1.82
CA ALA A 32 5.94 -20.52 -1.86
C ALA A 32 5.30 -20.42 -0.46
N THR A 33 6.02 -20.88 0.57
CA THR A 33 5.56 -20.77 1.97
C THR A 33 5.49 -19.32 2.42
N TRP A 34 6.50 -18.52 2.08
CA TRP A 34 6.51 -17.09 2.35
C TRP A 34 5.35 -16.38 1.65
N ARG A 35 5.09 -16.67 0.37
CA ARG A 35 3.94 -16.13 -0.38
C ARG A 35 2.62 -16.40 0.35
N ARG A 36 2.38 -17.65 0.78
CA ARG A 36 1.16 -18.00 1.53
C ARG A 36 1.04 -17.20 2.83
N LYS A 37 2.14 -16.97 3.55
CA LYS A 37 2.15 -16.12 4.75
C LYS A 37 1.86 -14.66 4.41
N ALA A 38 2.45 -14.12 3.35
CA ALA A 38 2.22 -12.76 2.89
C ALA A 38 0.74 -12.53 2.49
N VAL A 39 0.15 -13.44 1.71
CA VAL A 39 -1.29 -13.38 1.35
C VAL A 39 -2.18 -13.36 2.59
N ARG A 40 -1.92 -14.25 3.56
CA ARG A 40 -2.65 -14.23 4.84
C ARG A 40 -2.45 -12.93 5.61
N GLY A 41 -1.24 -12.36 5.59
CA GLY A 41 -0.90 -11.10 6.23
C GLY A 41 -1.66 -9.91 5.63
N MET A 42 -1.72 -9.82 4.30
CA MET A 42 -2.50 -8.80 3.57
C MET A 42 -3.99 -8.91 3.92
N ALA A 43 -4.57 -10.11 3.76
CA ALA A 43 -5.99 -10.33 4.01
C ALA A 43 -6.39 -10.10 5.47
N ALA A 44 -5.59 -10.56 6.43
CA ALA A 44 -5.86 -10.36 7.85
C ALA A 44 -5.83 -8.88 8.24
N THR A 45 -4.90 -8.12 7.64
CA THR A 45 -4.78 -6.67 7.88
C THR A 45 -6.01 -5.95 7.36
N ARG A 46 -6.39 -6.14 6.09
CA ARG A 46 -7.56 -5.47 5.51
C ARG A 46 -8.85 -5.81 6.25
N ARG A 47 -9.05 -7.09 6.65
CA ARG A 47 -10.19 -7.49 7.49
C ARG A 47 -10.19 -6.77 8.84
N SER A 48 -9.05 -6.69 9.53
CA SER A 48 -8.94 -6.00 10.82
C SER A 48 -9.23 -4.50 10.71
N THR A 49 -8.76 -3.86 9.63
CA THR A 49 -9.04 -2.46 9.31
C THR A 49 -10.52 -2.24 9.12
N LEU A 50 -11.17 -3.00 8.23
CA LEU A 50 -12.60 -2.84 7.94
C LEU A 50 -13.47 -3.12 9.18
N ALA A 51 -13.15 -4.16 9.95
CA ALA A 51 -13.87 -4.47 11.19
C ALA A 51 -13.75 -3.36 12.25
N PHE A 52 -12.59 -2.68 12.31
CA PHE A 52 -12.43 -1.52 13.18
C PHE A 52 -13.23 -0.32 12.69
N LEU A 53 -13.13 0.02 11.39
CA LEU A 53 -13.85 1.14 10.79
C LEU A 53 -15.37 1.00 10.94
N ALA A 54 -15.91 -0.22 10.84
CA ALA A 54 -17.33 -0.51 11.04
C ALA A 54 -17.85 -0.11 12.44
N ARG A 55 -16.95 0.09 13.42
CA ARG A 55 -17.28 0.50 14.79
C ARG A 55 -17.09 1.99 15.03
N LEU A 56 -16.57 2.74 14.05
CA LEU A 56 -16.37 4.18 14.15
C LEU A 56 -17.59 4.91 13.57
N PRO A 57 -18.12 5.94 14.26
CA PRO A 57 -19.12 6.80 13.66
C PRO A 57 -18.59 7.45 12.37
N GLU A 58 -19.40 7.51 11.32
CA GLU A 58 -18.99 8.09 10.04
C GLU A 58 -18.48 9.52 10.19
N GLY A 59 -19.11 10.33 11.05
CA GLY A 59 -18.65 11.70 11.34
C GLY A 59 -17.24 11.77 11.95
N GLU A 60 -16.79 10.73 12.66
CA GLU A 60 -15.42 10.65 13.19
C GLU A 60 -14.43 10.14 12.13
N ILE A 61 -14.87 9.30 11.19
CA ILE A 61 -14.06 8.90 10.03
C ILE A 61 -13.80 10.11 9.10
N LEU A 62 -14.81 10.96 8.93
CA LEU A 62 -14.75 12.17 8.10
C LEU A 62 -14.13 13.37 8.80
N ARG A 63 -13.89 13.29 10.12
CA ARG A 63 -13.39 14.40 10.91
C ARG A 63 -12.03 14.86 10.39
N PRO A 64 -11.85 16.15 10.06
CA PRO A 64 -10.55 16.66 9.65
C PRO A 64 -9.57 16.66 10.83
N ARG A 65 -8.28 16.60 10.51
CA ARG A 65 -7.18 16.68 11.48
C ARG A 65 -7.23 15.60 12.57
N THR A 66 -7.64 14.39 12.19
CA THR A 66 -7.59 13.20 13.05
C THR A 66 -6.18 12.61 13.11
N GLN A 67 -5.46 12.65 11.99
CA GLN A 67 -4.07 12.22 11.86
C GLN A 67 -3.29 13.40 11.26
N ASN A 68 -2.75 14.26 12.13
CA ASN A 68 -2.14 15.55 11.75
C ASN A 68 -3.09 16.41 10.91
N ARG A 69 -2.83 16.56 9.61
CA ARG A 69 -3.67 17.33 8.67
C ARG A 69 -4.77 16.50 8.00
N TRP A 70 -4.77 15.18 8.16
CA TRP A 70 -5.65 14.24 7.48
C TRP A 70 -6.81 13.78 8.36
N SER A 71 -7.94 13.49 7.74
CA SER A 71 -9.01 12.68 8.33
C SER A 71 -8.67 11.19 8.26
N VAL A 72 -9.43 10.33 8.94
CA VAL A 72 -9.31 8.87 8.76
C VAL A 72 -9.61 8.51 7.31
N LYS A 73 -10.62 9.13 6.69
CA LYS A 73 -10.93 8.92 5.28
C LYS A 73 -9.74 9.26 4.36
N ASP A 74 -9.01 10.34 4.64
CA ASP A 74 -7.80 10.68 3.88
C ASP A 74 -6.71 9.62 4.06
N VAL A 75 -6.59 9.05 5.28
CA VAL A 75 -5.69 7.91 5.53
C VAL A 75 -6.04 6.71 4.64
N LEU A 76 -7.32 6.35 4.61
CA LEU A 76 -7.82 5.27 3.75
C LEU A 76 -7.58 5.53 2.26
N ALA A 77 -7.70 6.79 1.82
CA ALA A 77 -7.44 7.17 0.43
C ALA A 77 -5.97 7.01 0.03
N HIS A 78 -5.02 7.33 0.91
CA HIS A 78 -3.61 7.06 0.58
C HIS A 78 -3.32 5.55 0.60
N LEU A 79 -3.88 4.79 1.54
CA LEU A 79 -3.69 3.33 1.61
C LEU A 79 -4.19 2.64 0.34
N LEU A 80 -5.36 3.05 -0.16
CA LEU A 80 -5.87 2.62 -1.47
C LEU A 80 -4.85 2.87 -2.59
N SER A 81 -4.23 4.05 -2.60
CA SER A 81 -3.28 4.40 -3.65
C SER A 81 -1.95 3.62 -3.52
N CYS A 82 -1.54 3.25 -2.30
CA CYS A 82 -0.42 2.32 -2.09
C CYS A 82 -0.71 0.93 -2.67
N ASP A 83 -1.94 0.42 -2.53
CA ASP A 83 -2.35 -0.84 -3.17
C ASP A 83 -2.31 -0.71 -4.70
N GLU A 84 -2.85 0.38 -5.26
CA GLU A 84 -2.83 0.67 -6.71
C GLU A 84 -1.39 0.72 -7.27
N GLU A 85 -0.47 1.40 -6.58
CA GLU A 85 0.95 1.45 -6.97
C GLU A 85 1.64 0.09 -6.84
N THR A 86 1.30 -0.69 -5.81
CA THR A 86 1.84 -2.04 -5.66
C THR A 86 1.40 -2.97 -6.79
N ILE A 87 0.14 -2.90 -7.20
CA ILE A 87 -0.37 -3.62 -8.38
C ILE A 87 0.38 -3.18 -9.65
N ARG A 88 0.62 -1.89 -9.82
CA ARG A 88 1.40 -1.38 -10.96
C ARG A 88 2.79 -2.02 -11.01
N ARG A 89 3.48 -2.13 -9.86
CA ARG A 89 4.79 -2.80 -9.74
C ARG A 89 4.69 -4.29 -10.05
N PHE A 90 3.68 -4.99 -9.53
CA PHE A 90 3.46 -6.41 -9.86
C PHE A 90 3.22 -6.63 -11.36
N ARG A 91 2.47 -5.75 -12.02
CA ARG A 91 2.26 -5.84 -13.49
C ARG A 91 3.56 -5.69 -14.28
N LEU A 92 4.48 -4.84 -13.82
CA LEU A 92 5.80 -4.69 -14.43
C LEU A 92 6.64 -5.97 -14.24
N ILE A 93 6.68 -6.49 -13.02
CA ILE A 93 7.40 -7.75 -12.71
C ILE A 93 6.84 -8.92 -13.50
N GLY A 94 5.51 -9.07 -13.55
CA GLY A 94 4.86 -10.15 -14.30
C GLY A 94 5.11 -10.11 -15.82
N ARG A 95 5.54 -8.95 -16.34
CA ARG A 95 5.93 -8.76 -17.75
C ARG A 95 7.45 -8.85 -17.96
N GLY A 96 8.22 -9.21 -16.93
CA GLY A 96 9.68 -9.23 -16.98
C GLY A 96 10.30 -7.84 -17.10
N ARG A 97 9.60 -6.78 -16.66
CA ARG A 97 10.06 -5.39 -16.74
C ARG A 97 10.23 -4.74 -15.36
N GLY A 98 10.75 -5.50 -14.39
CA GLY A 98 10.98 -5.01 -13.03
C GLY A 98 11.98 -3.85 -12.96
N ASP A 99 12.90 -3.78 -13.92
CA ASP A 99 13.82 -2.67 -14.19
C ASP A 99 13.12 -1.32 -14.42
N ARG A 100 11.86 -1.34 -14.89
CA ARG A 100 11.07 -0.14 -15.16
C ARG A 100 10.25 0.35 -13.96
N ILE A 101 10.44 -0.23 -12.78
CA ILE A 101 9.78 0.27 -11.57
C ILE A 101 10.44 1.59 -11.16
N HIS A 102 9.62 2.63 -11.05
CA HIS A 102 10.04 3.88 -10.40
C HIS A 102 9.89 3.72 -8.89
N TRP A 103 11.01 3.82 -8.20
CA TRP A 103 11.08 3.84 -6.74
C TRP A 103 11.03 5.29 -6.26
N PHE A 104 10.53 5.49 -5.04
CA PHE A 104 10.62 6.79 -4.40
C PHE A 104 12.04 6.99 -3.89
N GLU A 105 12.69 8.08 -4.28
CA GLU A 105 14.09 8.34 -3.96
C GLU A 105 14.24 9.12 -2.65
N SER A 106 13.16 9.74 -2.17
CA SER A 106 13.15 10.55 -0.96
C SER A 106 11.83 10.48 -0.20
N VAL A 107 11.85 10.89 1.07
CA VAL A 107 10.65 11.12 1.88
C VAL A 107 9.73 12.15 1.19
N ALA A 108 10.31 13.18 0.57
CA ALA A 108 9.56 14.19 -0.16
C ALA A 108 8.77 13.61 -1.36
N ASP A 109 9.29 12.59 -2.04
CA ASP A 109 8.58 11.92 -3.14
C ASP A 109 7.40 11.09 -2.64
N ILE A 110 7.60 10.38 -1.52
CA ILE A 110 6.55 9.63 -0.83
C ILE A 110 5.44 10.60 -0.41
N ASP A 111 5.79 11.73 0.22
CA ASP A 111 4.82 12.74 0.64
C ASP A 111 4.07 13.36 -0.53
N ARG A 112 4.76 13.63 -1.64
CA ARG A 112 4.14 14.15 -2.87
C ARG A 112 3.20 13.14 -3.49
N PHE A 113 3.57 11.87 -3.54
CA PHE A 113 2.69 10.79 -3.99
C PHE A 113 1.44 10.70 -3.10
N ASN A 114 1.62 10.67 -1.78
CA ASN A 114 0.52 10.57 -0.82
C ASN A 114 -0.42 11.78 -0.89
N ALA A 115 0.12 13.00 -0.92
CA ALA A 115 -0.68 14.21 -1.02
C ALA A 115 -1.50 14.28 -2.31
N ARG A 116 -0.90 13.91 -3.45
CA ARG A 116 -1.63 13.82 -4.75
C ARG A 116 -2.72 12.75 -4.71
N SER A 117 -2.42 11.59 -4.13
CA SER A 117 -3.37 10.49 -3.96
C SER A 117 -4.59 10.88 -3.14
N VAL A 118 -4.37 11.51 -1.99
CA VAL A 118 -5.45 12.05 -1.14
C VAL A 118 -6.25 13.12 -1.88
N ALA A 119 -5.58 14.07 -2.54
CA ALA A 119 -6.27 15.13 -3.29
C ALA A 119 -7.18 14.57 -4.40
N ARG A 120 -6.69 13.59 -5.17
CA ARG A 120 -7.44 12.90 -6.23
C ARG A 120 -8.69 12.19 -5.70
N LEU A 121 -8.60 11.57 -4.53
CA LEU A 121 -9.69 10.76 -3.94
C LEU A 121 -10.59 11.53 -2.98
N ARG A 122 -10.28 12.79 -2.65
CA ARG A 122 -11.01 13.59 -1.65
C ARG A 122 -12.51 13.72 -1.98
N ARG A 123 -12.84 13.87 -3.27
CA ARG A 123 -14.22 13.99 -3.77
C ARG A 123 -15.02 12.68 -3.68
N LEU A 124 -14.36 11.53 -3.54
CA LEU A 124 -15.02 10.25 -3.43
C LEU A 124 -15.70 10.13 -2.06
N GLY A 125 -16.98 9.75 -1.99
CA GLY A 125 -17.64 9.48 -0.71
C GLY A 125 -17.00 8.32 0.06
N LEU A 126 -17.24 8.21 1.38
CA LEU A 126 -16.66 7.15 2.20
C LEU A 126 -17.07 5.75 1.70
N ARG A 127 -18.36 5.51 1.43
CA ARG A 127 -18.85 4.21 0.95
C ARG A 127 -18.21 3.80 -0.39
N PRO A 128 -18.20 4.64 -1.45
CA PRO A 128 -17.46 4.33 -2.67
C PRO A 128 -15.96 4.10 -2.45
N LEU A 129 -15.31 4.84 -1.54
CA LEU A 129 -13.90 4.63 -1.21
C LEU A 129 -13.65 3.24 -0.63
N LEU A 130 -14.46 2.82 0.34
CA LEU A 130 -14.35 1.50 0.97
C LEU A 130 -14.58 0.36 -0.02
N ARG A 131 -15.57 0.49 -0.93
CA ARG A 131 -15.78 -0.50 -1.99
C ARG A 131 -14.56 -0.61 -2.90
N ARG A 132 -14.02 0.52 -3.36
CA ARG A 132 -12.83 0.52 -4.20
C ARG A 132 -11.61 -0.06 -3.48
N MET A 133 -11.48 0.16 -2.18
CA MET A 133 -10.45 -0.48 -1.36
C MET A 133 -10.56 -2.00 -1.32
N GLU A 134 -11.76 -2.54 -1.22
CA GLU A 134 -11.98 -3.99 -1.25
C GLU A 134 -11.65 -4.58 -2.64
N GLU A 135 -12.13 -3.93 -3.70
CA GLU A 135 -11.87 -4.32 -5.10
C GLU A 135 -10.37 -4.34 -5.41
N VAL A 136 -9.67 -3.25 -5.09
CA VAL A 136 -8.23 -3.10 -5.34
C VAL A 136 -7.43 -4.07 -4.47
N HIS A 137 -7.82 -4.31 -3.22
CA HIS A 137 -7.13 -5.28 -2.37
C HIS A 137 -7.28 -6.72 -2.90
N ALA A 138 -8.46 -7.07 -3.41
CA ALA A 138 -8.66 -8.36 -4.06
C ALA A 138 -7.79 -8.48 -5.32
N ASP A 139 -7.65 -7.41 -6.10
CA ASP A 139 -6.72 -7.36 -7.24
C ASP A 139 -5.26 -7.49 -6.83
N LEU A 140 -4.85 -6.82 -5.75
CA LEU A 140 -3.50 -6.89 -5.20
C LEU A 140 -3.12 -8.34 -4.88
N VAL A 141 -3.98 -9.05 -4.16
CA VAL A 141 -3.78 -10.47 -3.83
C VAL A 141 -3.70 -11.31 -5.10
N ARG A 142 -4.67 -11.15 -6.03
CA ARG A 142 -4.68 -11.90 -7.29
C ARG A 142 -3.42 -11.68 -8.13
N TRP A 143 -2.94 -10.45 -8.23
CA TRP A 143 -1.71 -10.13 -8.97
C TRP A 143 -0.48 -10.74 -8.31
N PHE A 144 -0.38 -10.65 -6.98
CA PHE A 144 0.73 -11.21 -6.23
C PHE A 144 0.83 -12.73 -6.36
N GLU A 145 -0.31 -13.42 -6.26
CA GLU A 145 -0.37 -14.89 -6.38
C GLU A 145 0.06 -15.38 -7.76
N ARG A 146 -0.25 -14.62 -8.81
CA ARG A 146 0.12 -14.93 -10.20
C ARG A 146 1.57 -14.63 -10.56
N LEU A 147 2.34 -13.94 -9.71
CA LEU A 147 3.75 -13.71 -9.99
C LEU A 147 4.52 -15.04 -10.05
N PRO A 148 5.46 -15.21 -10.99
CA PRO A 148 6.37 -16.35 -10.96
C PRO A 148 7.10 -16.42 -9.62
N THR A 149 7.22 -17.59 -9.01
CA THR A 149 7.86 -17.72 -7.69
C THR A 149 9.31 -17.24 -7.71
N GLN A 150 10.03 -17.47 -8.81
CA GLN A 150 11.40 -16.95 -8.96
C GLN A 150 11.47 -15.42 -8.96
N SER A 151 10.41 -14.71 -9.38
CA SER A 151 10.42 -13.24 -9.44
C SER A 151 10.43 -12.60 -8.05
N LEU A 152 10.11 -13.37 -7.00
CA LEU A 152 10.05 -12.85 -5.63
C LEU A 152 11.44 -12.48 -5.07
N ARG A 153 12.49 -13.12 -5.57
CA ARG A 153 13.90 -12.88 -5.22
C ARG A 153 14.78 -12.75 -6.47
N ASP A 154 14.21 -12.23 -7.55
CA ASP A 154 14.98 -12.02 -8.77
C ASP A 154 16.12 -11.02 -8.50
N PRO A 155 17.38 -11.42 -8.67
CA PRO A 155 18.52 -10.52 -8.42
C PRO A 155 18.63 -9.39 -9.45
N SER A 156 17.89 -9.44 -10.56
CA SER A 156 17.83 -8.34 -11.53
C SER A 156 16.89 -7.21 -11.10
N HIS A 157 16.02 -7.44 -10.11
CA HIS A 157 15.22 -6.36 -9.54
C HIS A 157 16.08 -5.49 -8.63
N ALA A 158 15.90 -4.17 -8.71
CA ALA A 158 16.55 -3.23 -7.80
C ALA A 158 16.27 -3.57 -6.32
N TYR A 159 15.05 -4.04 -6.02
CA TYR A 159 14.67 -4.58 -4.72
C TYR A 159 13.86 -5.88 -4.87
N PRO A 160 14.25 -6.98 -4.19
CA PRO A 160 13.46 -8.20 -4.12
C PRO A 160 12.05 -7.97 -3.57
N VAL A 161 11.03 -8.61 -4.15
CA VAL A 161 9.62 -8.51 -3.68
C VAL A 161 9.50 -8.85 -2.20
N VAL A 162 10.27 -9.83 -1.73
CA VAL A 162 10.26 -10.25 -0.33
C VAL A 162 10.68 -9.16 0.65
N GLU A 163 11.45 -8.17 0.22
CA GLU A 163 11.98 -7.09 1.05
C GLU A 163 11.04 -5.90 1.09
N TRP A 164 10.53 -5.48 -0.07
CA TRP A 164 9.72 -4.25 -0.13
C TRP A 164 8.22 -4.49 0.05
N LEU A 165 7.67 -5.66 -0.28
CA LEU A 165 6.22 -5.91 -0.19
C LEU A 165 5.63 -5.82 1.23
N PRO A 166 6.31 -6.21 2.33
CA PRO A 166 5.76 -6.08 3.66
C PRO A 166 5.22 -4.68 3.99
N ALA A 167 5.95 -3.64 3.58
CA ALA A 167 5.60 -2.25 3.83
C ALA A 167 4.21 -1.88 3.26
N PRO A 168 3.99 -1.83 1.93
CA PRO A 168 2.68 -1.51 1.37
C PRO A 168 1.67 -2.64 1.53
N GLY A 169 2.10 -3.89 1.76
CA GLY A 169 1.21 -5.04 1.83
C GLY A 169 0.48 -5.20 3.17
N TRP A 170 1.14 -4.92 4.30
CA TRP A 170 0.46 -5.04 5.60
C TRP A 170 1.04 -4.21 6.75
N THR A 171 2.34 -3.91 6.80
CA THR A 171 2.88 -3.22 8.00
C THR A 171 2.44 -1.77 8.05
N HIS A 172 2.48 -1.06 6.92
CA HIS A 172 2.08 0.35 6.85
C HIS A 172 0.59 0.57 7.18
N GLU A 173 -0.30 -0.30 6.68
CA GLU A 173 -1.73 -0.24 7.05
C GLU A 173 -1.94 -0.52 8.55
N ARG A 174 -1.18 -1.46 9.13
CA ARG A 174 -1.26 -1.76 10.58
C ARG A 174 -0.80 -0.58 11.43
N GLU A 175 0.28 0.08 11.04
CA GLU A 175 0.81 1.27 11.73
C GLU A 175 -0.26 2.36 11.81
N HIS A 176 -0.79 2.78 10.65
CA HIS A 176 -1.83 3.81 10.61
C HIS A 176 -3.12 3.43 11.34
N VAL A 177 -3.57 2.19 11.21
CA VAL A 177 -4.74 1.72 11.94
C VAL A 177 -4.48 1.67 13.44
N GLY A 178 -3.24 1.39 13.86
CA GLY A 178 -2.79 1.50 15.25
C GLY A 178 -2.90 2.94 15.78
N GLU A 179 -2.42 3.91 15.00
CA GLU A 179 -2.50 5.34 15.34
C GLU A 179 -3.96 5.82 15.44
N ILE A 180 -4.82 5.42 14.50
CA ILE A 180 -6.25 5.76 14.53
C ILE A 180 -6.95 5.09 15.73
N ARG A 181 -6.59 3.85 16.07
CA ARG A 181 -7.11 3.18 17.27
C ARG A 181 -6.73 3.92 18.55
N ALA A 182 -5.47 4.34 18.66
CA ALA A 182 -4.99 5.12 19.80
C ALA A 182 -5.75 6.44 19.92
N TRP A 183 -5.84 7.20 18.82
CA TRP A 183 -6.64 8.43 18.76
C TRP A 183 -8.10 8.22 19.18
N TRP A 184 -8.74 7.17 18.67
CA TRP A 184 -10.16 6.91 18.96
C TRP A 184 -10.37 6.56 20.43
N ARG A 185 -9.48 5.77 21.02
CA ARG A 185 -9.53 5.41 22.44
C ARG A 185 -9.49 6.64 23.34
N ASP A 186 -8.62 7.59 23.02
CA ASP A 186 -8.45 8.81 23.83
C ASP A 186 -9.64 9.78 23.67
N ARG A 187 -10.30 9.74 22.50
CA ARG A 187 -11.43 10.61 22.17
C ARG A 187 -12.79 10.14 22.71
N ARG A 188 -12.99 8.83 22.83
CA ARG A 188 -14.28 8.23 23.26
C ARG A 188 -14.77 8.73 24.63
N PRO A 189 -13.95 8.82 25.69
CA PRO A 189 -14.39 9.33 26.98
C PRO A 189 -14.87 10.79 26.89
N ALA A 190 -14.16 11.64 26.15
CA ALA A 190 -14.53 13.05 25.98
C ALA A 190 -15.93 13.22 25.34
N LEU A 191 -16.27 12.39 24.36
CA LEU A 191 -17.60 12.39 23.74
C LEU A 191 -18.71 11.93 24.70
N ALA A 192 -18.41 10.95 25.55
CA ALA A 192 -19.36 10.49 26.57
C ALA A 192 -19.64 11.59 27.60
N SER A 193 -18.61 12.28 28.07
CA SER A 193 -18.73 13.40 29.00
C SER A 193 -19.51 14.58 28.39
N GLN A 194 -19.23 14.93 27.13
CA GLN A 194 -19.97 16.00 26.42
C GLN A 194 -21.46 15.68 26.24
N ARG A 195 -21.80 14.41 25.96
CA ARG A 195 -23.19 13.95 25.88
C ARG A 195 -23.90 14.04 27.24
N LEU A 196 -23.21 13.71 28.32
CA LEU A 196 -23.75 13.80 29.67
C LEU A 196 -24.09 15.26 30.05
N VAL A 197 -23.16 16.19 29.82
CA VAL A 197 -23.34 17.63 30.09
C VAL A 197 -24.50 18.21 29.28
N ARG A 198 -24.62 17.85 28.00
CA ARG A 198 -25.76 18.31 27.17
C ARG A 198 -27.11 17.80 27.67
N ARG A 199 -27.18 16.59 28.24
CA ARG A 199 -28.42 16.02 28.77
C ARG A 199 -28.84 16.65 30.10
N THR A 200 -27.88 17.04 30.95
CA THR A 200 -28.16 17.72 32.22
C THR A 200 -28.50 19.20 32.02
N GLY A 201 -27.87 19.89 31.08
CA GLY A 201 -28.13 21.31 30.79
C GLY A 201 -29.50 21.63 30.16
N VAL A 202 -30.15 20.66 29.50
CA VAL A 202 -31.50 20.83 28.90
C VAL A 202 -32.62 20.76 29.95
N ARG A 203 -32.38 20.19 31.14
CA ARG A 203 -33.40 20.09 32.21
C ARG A 203 -33.61 21.37 33.02
N SER A 204 -32.81 22.42 32.82
CA SER A 204 -32.83 23.64 33.65
C SER A 204 -33.57 24.85 33.04
N LYS A 205 -34.49 24.64 32.09
CA LYS A 205 -35.38 25.70 31.56
C LYS A 205 -36.84 25.24 31.57
N ARG A 206 -37.42 25.20 32.76
CA ARG A 206 -38.87 25.35 32.99
C ARG A 206 -39.02 26.19 34.26
N HIS A 207 -39.19 27.49 34.06
CA HIS A 207 -39.84 28.40 35.01
C HIS A 207 -41.06 28.94 34.29
#